data_AF-A0A7L3PF12-F1
#
_entry.id   AF-A0A7L3PF12-F1
#
_cell.length_a   1.000
_cell.length_b   1.000
_cell.length_c   1.000
_cell.angle_alpha   90.00
_cell.angle_beta   90.00
_cell.angle_gamma   90.00
#
_symmetry.space_group_name_H-M   'P 1'
#
loop_
_entity.id
_entity.type
_entity.pdbx_description
1 polymer ?
#
loop_
_entity_poly.entity_id
_entity_poly.type
_entity_poly.pdbx_seq_one_letter_code
_entity_poly.pdbx_strand_id
1 'polypeptide(L)'
;QSELSDGIAMLVAGNDRIQAIITQMEEICHTIEENSRRQKQHLGLRFDALYGILEERKKELLQSITAEQEAKLQRVRGLIRQYGDHLEASSKLVESAIQAMEEPQMAVYLQHSKELLKKITDMSKASMSSRPEPGYENMDHFSINVDYVAEMLRTIEFQTGA
;
A
#
# COMPACT_ATOMS: atom_id res chain seq x y z
N GLN A 1 -56.75 68.77 15.76
CA GLN A 1 -56.91 67.31 15.56
C GLN A 1 -56.11 66.80 14.35
N SER A 2 -55.97 67.56 13.25
CA SER A 2 -55.18 67.17 12.06
C SER A 2 -53.69 66.90 12.33
N GLU A 3 -52.99 67.81 13.02
CA GLU A 3 -51.53 67.73 13.21
C GLU A 3 -51.06 66.48 13.96
N LEU A 4 -51.86 66.01 14.93
CA LEU A 4 -51.56 64.77 15.65
C LEU A 4 -51.71 63.55 14.72
N SER A 5 -52.73 63.56 13.86
CA SER A 5 -52.95 62.51 12.87
C SER A 5 -51.81 62.46 11.84
N ASP A 6 -51.34 63.61 11.37
CA ASP A 6 -50.22 63.70 10.43
C ASP A 6 -48.90 63.25 11.06
N GLY A 7 -48.66 63.62 12.33
CA GLY A 7 -47.52 63.13 13.12
C GLY A 7 -47.53 61.61 13.29
N ILE A 8 -48.70 61.02 13.56
CA ILE A 8 -48.87 59.56 13.65
C ILE A 8 -48.59 58.91 12.29
N ALA A 9 -49.12 59.45 11.19
CA ALA A 9 -48.91 58.90 9.85
C ALA A 9 -47.42 58.88 9.45
N MET A 10 -46.67 59.95 9.76
CA MET A 10 -45.22 59.99 9.54
C MET A 10 -44.47 58.94 10.36
N LEU A 11 -44.87 58.73 11.62
CA LEU A 11 -44.27 57.69 12.47
C LEU A 11 -44.54 56.28 11.94
N VAL A 12 -45.77 56.02 11.48
CA VAL A 12 -46.12 54.72 10.86
C VAL A 12 -45.25 54.47 9.63
N ALA A 13 -45.14 55.44 8.72
CA ALA A 13 -44.27 55.32 7.54
C ALA A 13 -42.79 55.13 7.91
N GLY A 14 -42.32 55.80 8.98
CA GLY A 14 -40.99 55.61 9.54
C GLY A 14 -40.77 54.19 10.06
N ASN A 15 -41.75 53.64 10.78
CA ASN A 15 -41.71 52.27 11.30
C ASN A 15 -41.73 51.24 10.16
N ASP A 16 -42.55 51.42 9.12
CA ASP A 16 -42.58 50.53 7.96
C ASP A 16 -41.22 50.47 7.25
N ARG A 17 -40.55 51.62 7.13
CA ARG A 17 -39.18 51.68 6.60
C ARG A 17 -38.18 50.95 7.48
N ILE A 18 -38.26 51.12 8.80
CA ILE A 18 -37.39 50.41 9.76
C ILE A 18 -37.63 48.90 9.65
N GLN A 19 -38.89 48.47 9.57
CA GLN A 19 -39.25 47.06 9.43
C GLN A 19 -38.69 46.45 8.13
N ALA A 20 -38.75 47.18 7.02
CA ALA A 20 -38.15 46.74 5.76
C ALA A 20 -36.62 46.58 5.86
N ILE A 21 -35.94 47.49 6.57
CA ILE A 21 -34.50 47.38 6.84
C ILE A 21 -34.21 46.15 7.69
N ILE A 22 -35.00 45.89 8.74
CA ILE A 22 -34.86 44.71 9.59
C ILE A 22 -34.96 43.43 8.76
N THR A 23 -35.97 43.32 7.89
CA THR A 23 -36.13 42.14 7.00
C THR A 23 -34.94 41.97 6.06
N GLN A 24 -34.41 43.04 5.47
CA GLN A 24 -33.19 42.95 4.66
C GLN A 24 -31.97 42.50 5.48
N MET A 25 -31.84 42.96 6.72
CA MET A 25 -30.77 42.53 7.61
C MET A 25 -30.90 41.04 7.98
N GLU A 26 -32.11 40.54 8.19
CA GLU A 26 -32.38 39.11 8.43
C GLU A 26 -31.98 38.25 7.21
N GLU A 27 -32.29 38.70 5.99
CA GLU A 27 -31.87 38.03 4.75
C GLU A 27 -30.35 38.02 4.57
N ILE A 28 -29.68 39.12 4.93
CA ILE A 28 -28.20 39.19 4.93
C ILE A 28 -27.63 38.18 5.95
N CYS A 29 -28.17 38.12 7.16
CA CYS A 29 -27.76 37.14 8.16
C CYS A 29 -27.88 35.71 7.62
N HIS A 30 -29.02 35.37 7.02
CA HIS A 30 -29.23 34.05 6.42
C HIS A 30 -28.21 33.74 5.31
N THR A 31 -27.93 34.73 4.46
CA THR A 31 -26.96 34.59 3.37
C THR A 31 -25.54 34.39 3.90
N ILE A 32 -25.14 35.07 4.98
CA ILE A 32 -23.84 34.90 5.64
C ILE A 32 -23.71 33.48 6.19
N GLU A 33 -24.75 32.95 6.83
CA GLU A 33 -24.77 31.59 7.37
C GLU A 33 -24.63 30.55 6.25
N GLU A 34 -25.39 30.69 5.16
CA GLU A 34 -25.33 29.78 4.03
C GLU A 34 -23.95 29.79 3.36
N ASN A 35 -23.40 30.99 3.13
CA ASN A 35 -22.06 31.16 2.56
C ASN A 35 -21.00 30.51 3.46
N SER A 36 -21.06 30.73 4.77
CA SER A 36 -20.15 30.09 5.74
C SER A 36 -20.23 28.57 5.68
N ARG A 37 -21.45 28.01 5.67
CA ARG A 37 -21.68 26.56 5.55
C ARG A 37 -21.07 26.02 4.25
N ARG A 38 -21.30 26.71 3.13
CA ARG A 38 -20.79 26.31 1.81
C ARG A 38 -19.26 26.32 1.76
N GLN A 39 -18.62 27.37 2.28
CA GLN A 39 -17.15 27.46 2.32
C GLN A 39 -16.53 26.39 3.22
N LYS A 40 -17.14 26.10 4.37
CA LYS A 40 -16.72 24.98 5.24
C LYS A 40 -16.80 23.64 4.53
N GLN A 41 -17.88 23.39 3.78
CA GLN A 41 -18.04 22.16 2.99
C GLN A 41 -16.98 22.06 1.89
N HIS A 42 -16.72 23.15 1.15
CA HIS A 42 -15.68 23.15 0.13
C HIS A 42 -14.28 22.89 0.70
N LEU A 43 -13.96 23.49 1.84
CA LEU A 43 -12.71 23.22 2.55
C LEU A 43 -12.59 21.72 2.91
N GLY A 44 -13.64 21.14 3.49
CA GLY A 44 -13.70 19.71 3.79
C GLY A 44 -13.40 18.83 2.58
N LEU A 45 -14.09 19.08 1.46
CA LEU A 45 -13.90 18.32 0.21
C LEU A 45 -12.46 18.40 -0.34
N ARG A 46 -11.77 19.54 -0.15
CA ARG A 46 -10.37 19.69 -0.56
C ARG A 46 -9.44 18.82 0.27
N PHE A 47 -9.65 18.76 1.59
CA PHE A 47 -8.86 17.89 2.47
C PHE A 47 -9.20 16.41 2.27
N ASP A 48 -10.47 16.06 2.04
CA ASP A 48 -10.87 14.69 1.70
C ASP A 48 -10.18 14.19 0.43
N ALA A 49 -10.01 15.06 -0.58
CA ALA A 49 -9.25 14.73 -1.77
C ALA A 49 -7.76 14.48 -1.47
N LEU A 50 -7.13 15.28 -0.60
CA LEU A 50 -5.74 15.06 -0.16
C LEU A 50 -5.59 13.74 0.59
N TYR A 51 -6.52 13.41 1.50
CA TYR A 51 -6.53 12.11 2.18
C TYR A 51 -6.69 10.95 1.20
N GLY A 52 -7.55 11.09 0.20
CA GLY A 52 -7.71 10.10 -0.87
C GLY A 52 -6.41 9.82 -1.63
N ILE A 53 -5.68 10.88 -2.02
CA ILE A 53 -4.38 10.74 -2.69
C ILE A 53 -3.37 10.04 -1.78
N LEU A 54 -3.29 10.44 -0.51
CA LEU A 54 -2.34 9.87 0.45
C LEU A 54 -2.63 8.38 0.72
N GLU A 55 -3.88 8.02 0.91
CA GLU A 55 -4.28 6.62 1.12
C GLU A 55 -4.05 5.76 -0.12
N GLU A 56 -4.29 6.28 -1.32
CA GLU A 56 -3.97 5.54 -2.54
C GLU A 56 -2.47 5.31 -2.67
N ARG A 57 -1.66 6.34 -2.44
CA ARG A 57 -0.20 6.20 -2.48
C ARG A 57 0.33 5.19 -1.46
N LYS A 58 -0.23 5.19 -0.26
CA LYS A 58 0.08 4.19 0.79
C LYS A 58 -0.25 2.77 0.33
N LYS A 59 -1.41 2.56 -0.31
CA LYS A 59 -1.79 1.24 -0.84
C LYS A 59 -0.81 0.75 -1.91
N GLU A 60 -0.42 1.60 -2.85
CA GLU A 60 0.57 1.24 -3.89
C GLU A 60 1.91 0.82 -3.30
N LEU A 61 2.40 1.55 -2.29
CA LEU A 61 3.65 1.24 -1.60
C LEU A 61 3.56 -0.10 -0.85
N LEU A 62 2.45 -0.35 -0.15
CA LEU A 62 2.20 -1.63 0.51
C LEU A 62 2.12 -2.79 -0.49
N GLN A 63 1.47 -2.60 -1.64
CA GLN A 63 1.40 -3.60 -2.70
C GLN A 63 2.80 -3.95 -3.23
N SER A 64 3.69 -2.96 -3.35
CA SER A 64 5.07 -3.17 -3.79
C SER A 64 5.86 -4.04 -2.80
N ILE A 65 5.70 -3.79 -1.49
CA ILE A 65 6.29 -4.62 -0.42
C ILE A 65 5.78 -6.06 -0.52
N THR A 66 4.46 -6.24 -0.63
CA THR A 66 3.84 -7.56 -0.74
C THR A 66 4.32 -8.31 -1.97
N ALA A 67 4.41 -7.65 -3.13
CA ALA A 67 4.87 -8.27 -4.37
C ALA A 67 6.32 -8.79 -4.26
N GLU A 68 7.23 -7.99 -3.68
CA GLU A 68 8.60 -8.44 -3.46
C GLU A 68 8.68 -9.58 -2.45
N GLN A 69 7.92 -9.49 -1.34
CA GLN A 69 7.82 -10.56 -0.35
C GLN A 69 7.36 -11.88 -1.00
N GLU A 70 6.31 -11.84 -1.82
CA GLU A 70 5.78 -13.01 -2.51
C GLU A 70 6.80 -13.60 -3.48
N ALA A 71 7.45 -12.77 -4.30
CA ALA A 71 8.50 -13.21 -5.21
C ALA A 71 9.67 -13.87 -4.46
N LYS A 72 10.09 -13.26 -3.35
CA LYS A 72 11.16 -13.80 -2.48
C LYS A 72 10.78 -15.17 -1.92
N LEU A 73 9.58 -15.28 -1.35
CA LEU A 73 9.06 -16.54 -0.80
C LEU A 73 8.91 -17.62 -1.87
N GLN A 74 8.38 -17.27 -3.05
CA GLN A 74 8.23 -18.21 -4.17
C GLN A 74 9.57 -18.79 -4.58
N ARG A 75 10.61 -17.95 -4.72
CA ARG A 75 11.96 -18.42 -5.04
C ARG A 75 12.52 -19.34 -3.97
N VAL A 76 12.43 -18.97 -2.69
CA VAL A 76 12.94 -19.80 -1.58
C VAL A 76 12.20 -21.15 -1.52
N ARG A 77 10.87 -21.16 -1.66
CA ARG A 77 10.07 -22.39 -1.74
C ARG A 77 10.46 -23.26 -2.94
N GLY A 78 10.72 -22.64 -4.09
CA GLY A 78 11.22 -23.33 -5.27
C GLY A 78 12.56 -24.02 -5.03
N LEU A 79 13.48 -23.34 -4.34
CA LEU A 79 14.78 -23.92 -3.96
C LEU A 79 14.62 -25.06 -2.94
N ILE A 80 13.77 -24.90 -1.92
CA ILE A 80 13.47 -25.99 -0.96
C ILE A 80 12.97 -27.23 -1.70
N ARG A 81 12.04 -27.06 -2.64
CA ARG A 81 11.54 -28.16 -3.47
C ARG A 81 12.65 -28.81 -4.29
N GLN A 82 13.47 -28.01 -4.97
CA GLN A 82 14.59 -28.51 -5.76
C GLN A 82 15.59 -29.31 -4.91
N TYR A 83 15.91 -28.83 -3.69
CA TYR A 83 16.76 -29.56 -2.76
C TYR A 83 16.09 -30.84 -2.26
N GLY A 84 14.77 -30.84 -2.03
CA GLY A 84 13.99 -32.03 -1.70
C GLY A 84 14.04 -33.09 -2.80
N ASP A 85 13.80 -32.68 -4.06
CA ASP A 85 13.85 -33.58 -5.23
C ASP A 85 15.27 -34.15 -5.43
N HIS A 86 16.31 -33.33 -5.25
CA HIS A 86 17.71 -33.77 -5.32
C HIS A 86 18.05 -34.76 -4.20
N LEU A 87 17.60 -34.49 -2.97
CA LEU A 87 17.80 -35.38 -1.82
C LEU A 87 17.12 -36.74 -2.03
N GLU A 88 15.89 -36.76 -2.54
CA GLU A 88 15.17 -38.00 -2.85
C GLU A 88 15.90 -38.82 -3.93
N ALA A 89 16.35 -38.17 -5.01
CA ALA A 89 17.12 -38.84 -6.06
C ALA A 89 18.45 -39.39 -5.54
N SER A 90 19.13 -38.65 -4.67
CA SER A 90 20.35 -39.09 -4.01
C SER A 90 20.09 -40.29 -3.09
N SER A 91 18.99 -40.29 -2.32
CA SER A 91 18.61 -41.42 -1.46
C SER A 91 18.38 -42.70 -2.27
N LYS A 92 17.64 -42.60 -3.37
CA LYS A 92 17.40 -43.74 -4.29
C LYS A 92 18.70 -44.29 -4.89
N LEU A 93 19.65 -43.41 -5.23
CA LEU A 93 20.96 -43.84 -5.72
C LEU A 93 21.77 -44.56 -4.64
N VAL A 94 21.72 -44.09 -3.40
CA VAL A 94 22.36 -44.76 -2.26
C VAL A 94 21.75 -46.14 -2.04
N GLU A 95 20.42 -46.26 -2.02
CA GLU A 95 19.72 -47.55 -1.91
C GLU A 95 20.09 -48.50 -3.05
N SER A 96 20.13 -48.01 -4.29
CA SER A 96 20.54 -48.80 -5.46
C SER A 96 21.99 -49.27 -5.38
N ALA A 97 22.87 -48.42 -4.84
CA ALA A 97 24.27 -48.78 -4.62
C ALA A 97 24.43 -49.85 -3.54
N ILE A 98 23.65 -49.78 -2.46
CA ILE A 98 23.61 -50.81 -1.41
C ILE A 98 23.14 -52.15 -1.98
N GLN A 99 22.02 -52.17 -2.71
CA GLN A 99 21.51 -53.38 -3.36
C GLN A 99 22.51 -53.98 -4.34
N ALA A 100 23.21 -53.16 -5.13
CA ALA A 100 24.23 -53.64 -6.05
C ALA A 100 25.39 -54.33 -5.32
N MET A 101 25.75 -53.89 -4.11
CA MET A 101 26.81 -54.54 -3.31
C MET A 101 26.44 -55.96 -2.82
N GLU A 102 25.15 -56.31 -2.85
CA GLU A 102 24.66 -57.65 -2.47
C GLU A 102 24.65 -58.63 -3.67
N GLU A 103 25.03 -58.18 -4.88
CA GLU A 103 24.99 -58.99 -6.10
C GLU A 103 26.03 -60.14 -6.09
N PRO A 104 25.60 -61.42 -6.08
CA PRO A 104 26.51 -62.56 -5.99
C PRO A 104 27.28 -62.81 -7.29
N GLN A 105 26.79 -62.34 -8.44
CA GLN A 105 27.45 -62.57 -9.74
C GLN A 105 28.42 -61.43 -10.07
N MET A 106 29.73 -61.73 -9.98
CA MET A 106 30.79 -60.73 -10.14
C MET A 106 30.74 -59.93 -11.46
N ALA A 107 30.38 -60.59 -12.58
CA ALA A 107 30.28 -59.90 -13.87
C ALA A 107 29.13 -58.86 -13.90
N VAL A 108 27.99 -59.20 -13.28
CA VAL A 108 26.81 -58.33 -13.17
C VAL A 108 27.10 -57.18 -12.21
N TYR A 109 27.71 -57.48 -11.06
CA TYR A 109 28.17 -56.49 -10.08
C TYR A 109 29.07 -55.42 -10.71
N LEU A 110 30.11 -55.82 -11.44
CA LEU A 110 31.06 -54.90 -12.07
C LEU A 110 30.39 -53.99 -13.10
N GLN A 111 29.43 -54.52 -13.85
CA GLN A 111 28.66 -53.74 -14.83
C GLN A 111 27.78 -52.69 -14.13
N HIS A 112 27.00 -53.08 -13.12
CA HIS A 112 26.12 -52.17 -12.38
C HIS A 112 26.91 -51.10 -11.59
N SER A 113 28.03 -51.49 -10.97
CA SER A 113 28.86 -50.60 -10.15
C SER A 113 29.45 -49.45 -10.97
N LYS A 114 29.89 -49.72 -12.21
CA LYS A 114 30.45 -48.70 -13.10
C LYS A 114 29.41 -47.63 -13.47
N GLU A 115 28.17 -48.04 -13.73
CA GLU A 115 27.08 -47.11 -14.05
C GLU A 115 26.65 -46.30 -12.82
N LEU A 116 26.55 -46.94 -11.65
CA LEU A 116 26.22 -46.27 -10.39
C LEU A 116 27.28 -45.23 -9.99
N LEU A 117 28.56 -45.57 -10.08
CA LEU A 117 29.66 -44.63 -9.80
C LEU A 117 29.61 -43.40 -10.70
N LYS A 118 29.26 -43.56 -11.98
CA LYS A 118 29.06 -42.44 -12.89
C LYS A 118 27.89 -41.56 -12.42
N LYS A 119 26.72 -42.15 -12.12
CA LYS A 119 25.53 -41.41 -11.64
C LYS A 119 25.81 -40.65 -10.33
N ILE A 120 26.52 -41.27 -9.39
CA ILE A 120 26.92 -40.64 -8.12
C ILE A 120 27.83 -39.43 -8.39
N THR A 121 28.83 -39.60 -9.25
CA THR A 121 29.78 -38.53 -9.60
C THR A 121 29.06 -37.35 -10.28
N ASP A 122 28.13 -37.63 -11.19
CA ASP A 122 27.35 -36.62 -11.90
C ASP A 122 26.41 -35.87 -10.93
N MET A 123 25.74 -36.58 -10.02
CA MET A 123 24.83 -35.97 -9.04
C MET A 123 25.54 -35.12 -7.98
N SER A 124 26.76 -35.52 -7.57
CA SER A 124 27.59 -34.79 -6.61
C SER A 124 28.06 -33.43 -7.14
N LYS A 125 28.24 -33.29 -8.46
CA LYS A 125 28.62 -32.02 -9.10
C LYS A 125 27.46 -31.02 -9.21
N ALA A 126 26.22 -31.52 -9.29
CA ALA A 126 25.02 -30.70 -9.52
C ALA A 126 24.47 -30.01 -8.26
N SER A 127 24.85 -30.45 -7.05
CA SER A 127 24.25 -30.00 -5.78
C SER A 127 24.70 -28.61 -5.29
N MET A 128 25.74 -28.04 -5.89
CA MET A 128 26.45 -26.87 -5.34
C MET A 128 25.97 -25.49 -5.85
N SER A 129 25.02 -25.42 -6.79
CA SER A 129 24.81 -24.19 -7.59
C SER A 129 23.58 -23.35 -7.24
N SER A 130 22.82 -23.64 -6.17
CA SER A 130 21.46 -23.08 -6.02
C SER A 130 21.10 -22.52 -4.63
N ARG A 131 21.98 -21.73 -4.01
CA ARG A 131 21.64 -21.02 -2.76
C ARG A 131 21.22 -19.57 -3.06
N PRO A 132 20.26 -18.98 -2.31
CA PRO A 132 20.05 -17.53 -2.35
C PRO A 132 21.32 -16.78 -1.97
N GLU A 133 21.47 -15.58 -2.50
CA GLU A 133 22.56 -14.68 -2.14
C GLU A 133 22.48 -14.30 -0.64
N PRO A 134 23.61 -14.02 0.03
CA PRO A 134 23.59 -13.54 1.41
C PRO A 134 22.75 -12.25 1.54
N GLY A 135 21.87 -12.20 2.54
CA GLY A 135 20.98 -11.05 2.77
C GLY A 135 19.75 -11.00 1.86
N TYR A 136 19.43 -12.08 1.15
CA TYR A 136 18.24 -12.20 0.31
C TYR A 136 16.92 -11.85 1.03
N GLU A 137 16.86 -12.10 2.34
CA GLU A 137 15.74 -11.80 3.21
C GLU A 137 15.56 -10.31 3.52
N ASN A 138 16.57 -9.48 3.25
CA ASN A 138 16.57 -8.06 3.59
C ASN A 138 15.46 -7.31 2.83
N MET A 139 14.67 -6.52 3.56
CA MET A 139 13.59 -5.67 3.01
C MET A 139 13.74 -4.20 3.44
N ASP A 140 14.87 -3.82 4.04
CA ASP A 140 15.10 -2.49 4.64
C ASP A 140 15.17 -1.36 3.61
N HIS A 141 15.32 -1.68 2.32
CA HIS A 141 15.24 -0.70 1.23
C HIS A 141 13.83 -0.08 1.08
N PHE A 142 12.80 -0.71 1.64
CA PHE A 142 11.46 -0.12 1.78
C PHE A 142 11.43 0.92 2.90
N SER A 143 12.19 2.01 2.72
CA SER A 143 12.19 3.17 3.61
C SER A 143 11.57 4.37 2.91
N ILE A 144 10.78 5.15 3.65
CA ILE A 144 10.15 6.37 3.16
C ILE A 144 10.43 7.54 4.11
N ASN A 145 10.75 8.70 3.56
CA ASN A 145 10.75 9.96 4.30
C ASN A 145 9.49 10.75 3.91
N VAL A 146 8.70 11.14 4.92
CA VAL A 146 7.46 11.91 4.73
C VAL A 146 7.57 13.34 5.26
N ASP A 147 8.74 13.74 5.76
CA ASP A 147 8.95 15.02 6.46
C ASP A 147 8.66 16.20 5.53
N TYR A 148 9.16 16.16 4.29
CA TYR A 148 8.90 17.21 3.31
C TYR A 148 7.40 17.36 3.01
N VAL A 149 6.67 16.25 2.84
CA VAL A 149 5.23 16.28 2.58
C VAL A 149 4.48 16.81 3.81
N ALA A 150 4.91 16.42 5.00
CA ALA A 150 4.33 16.92 6.25
C ALA A 150 4.55 18.44 6.40
N GLU A 151 5.73 18.97 6.06
CA GLU A 151 5.98 20.42 6.04
C GLU A 151 5.09 21.13 5.00
N MET A 152 4.99 20.61 3.78
CA MET A 152 4.11 21.16 2.75
C MET A 152 2.63 21.22 3.18
N LEU A 153 2.17 20.22 3.95
CA LEU A 153 0.82 20.23 4.52
C LEU A 153 0.65 21.28 5.61
N ARG A 154 1.70 21.58 6.40
CA ARG A 154 1.66 22.64 7.43
C ARG A 154 1.62 24.04 6.85
N THR A 155 2.13 24.24 5.64
CA THR A 155 2.10 25.52 4.93
C THR A 155 0.77 25.81 4.22
N ILE A 156 -0.25 24.95 4.37
CA ILE A 156 -1.56 25.19 3.75
C ILE A 156 -2.26 26.34 4.48
N GLU A 157 -2.47 27.43 3.76
CA GLU A 157 -3.16 28.63 4.25
C GLU A 157 -4.29 29.01 3.29
N PHE A 158 -5.25 29.81 3.77
CA PHE A 158 -6.22 30.44 2.87
C PHE A 158 -5.49 31.42 1.96
N GLN A 159 -5.86 31.43 0.68
CA GLN A 159 -5.38 32.46 -0.23
C GLN A 159 -5.97 33.80 0.22
N THR A 160 -5.12 34.72 0.65
CA THR A 160 -5.50 36.12 0.85
C THR A 160 -5.79 36.70 -0.53
N GLY A 161 -7.02 37.17 -0.74
CA GLY A 161 -7.52 37.54 -2.07
C GLY A 161 -6.71 38.66 -2.74
N ALA A 162 -6.64 38.59 -4.07
CA ALA A 162 -6.50 39.76 -4.93
C ALA A 162 -7.85 40.48 -5.05
#